data_AF-A0AAD0M7E0-F1
#
_entry.id   AF-A0AAD0M7E0-F1
#
_cell.length_a   1.000
_cell.length_b   1.000
_cell.length_c   1.000
_cell.angle_alpha   90.00
_cell.angle_beta   90.00
_cell.angle_gamma   90.00
#
_symmetry.space_group_name_H-M   'P 1'
#
loop_
_entity.id
_entity.type
_entity.pdbx_description
1 polymer ?
#
loop_
_entity_poly.entity_id
_entity_poly.type
_entity_poly.pdbx_seq_one_letter_code
_entity_poly.pdbx_strand_id
1 'polypeptide(L)'
;MSTADCKDLLVETYPNTCAKAWKRAAKFKNLHNEDIRLFTHPEVGQVWVNESEQSLSTDATSIVHAQASALTAADFYVAFGDNPGDGILDGPWVMAVYKPFFDTHGHFESIHLGGVMERIYPKDLIFGEDQEATFGIYQDIPLTEVKRLFREAGFVIDEKVQALFDEP
;
A
#
# COMPACT_ATOMS: atom_id res chain seq x y z
N MET A 1 -14.70 1.92 16.18
CA MET A 1 -16.13 2.27 16.10
C MET A 1 -17.01 1.02 16.28
N SER A 2 -18.26 1.17 16.73
CA SER A 2 -19.22 0.06 16.75
C SER A 2 -19.76 -0.25 15.33
N THR A 3 -20.41 -1.41 15.15
CA THR A 3 -21.11 -1.69 13.87
C THR A 3 -22.22 -0.68 13.59
N ALA A 4 -22.86 -0.18 14.64
CA ALA A 4 -23.94 0.80 14.52
C ALA A 4 -23.36 2.14 14.06
N ASP A 5 -22.29 2.62 14.71
CA ASP A 5 -21.62 3.87 14.36
C ASP A 5 -21.16 3.87 12.88
N CYS A 6 -20.59 2.75 12.39
CA CYS A 6 -20.23 2.63 10.97
C CYS A 6 -21.44 2.72 10.04
N LYS A 7 -22.59 2.16 10.45
CA LYS A 7 -23.82 2.23 9.65
C LYS A 7 -24.46 3.61 9.68
N ASP A 8 -24.34 4.33 10.79
CA ASP A 8 -24.81 5.70 10.91
C ASP A 8 -23.98 6.61 9.99
N LEU A 9 -22.64 6.46 9.98
CA LEU A 9 -21.74 7.14 9.04
C LEU A 9 -22.08 6.83 7.56
N LEU A 10 -22.39 5.56 7.25
CA LEU A 10 -22.81 5.17 5.90
C LEU A 10 -24.16 5.81 5.52
N VAL A 11 -25.13 5.90 6.43
CA VAL A 11 -26.41 6.55 6.16
C VAL A 11 -26.24 8.07 6.03
N GLU A 12 -25.36 8.68 6.82
CA GLU A 12 -25.02 10.10 6.69
C GLU A 12 -24.43 10.42 5.32
N THR A 13 -23.51 9.57 4.83
CA THR A 13 -22.87 9.73 3.52
C THR A 13 -23.81 9.38 2.36
N TYR A 14 -24.66 8.37 2.56
CA TYR A 14 -25.62 7.88 1.57
C TYR A 14 -27.06 8.02 2.10
N PRO A 15 -27.62 9.26 2.13
CA PRO A 15 -28.87 9.58 2.84
C PRO A 15 -30.12 8.90 2.29
N ASN A 16 -30.07 8.38 1.06
CA ASN A 16 -31.17 7.61 0.46
C ASN A 16 -31.20 6.14 0.93
N THR A 17 -30.21 5.70 1.71
CA THR A 17 -30.11 4.33 2.23
C THR A 17 -30.65 4.22 3.66
N CYS A 18 -30.71 3.02 4.22
CA CYS A 18 -31.02 2.82 5.63
C CYS A 18 -30.06 1.82 6.30
N ALA A 19 -29.80 1.99 7.60
CA ALA A 19 -28.85 1.17 8.35
C ALA A 19 -29.15 -0.35 8.29
N LYS A 20 -30.42 -0.75 8.11
CA LYS A 20 -30.82 -2.16 8.00
C LYS A 20 -30.41 -2.80 6.67
N ALA A 21 -30.33 -2.01 5.60
CA ALA A 21 -29.96 -2.47 4.27
C ALA A 21 -28.45 -2.76 4.16
N TRP A 22 -27.62 -1.99 4.85
CA TRP A 22 -26.17 -2.23 4.94
C TRP A 22 -25.85 -3.55 5.66
N LYS A 23 -25.16 -4.45 4.96
CA LYS A 23 -24.69 -5.73 5.51
C LYS A 23 -23.17 -5.74 5.62
N ARG A 24 -22.63 -6.05 6.80
CA ARG A 24 -21.19 -6.23 6.98
C ARG A 24 -20.77 -7.52 6.30
N ALA A 25 -19.87 -7.43 5.33
CA ALA A 25 -19.28 -8.55 4.62
C ALA A 25 -18.00 -9.06 5.30
N ALA A 26 -17.12 -8.15 5.74
CA ALA A 26 -15.85 -8.51 6.36
C ALA A 26 -15.39 -7.49 7.42
N LYS A 27 -14.41 -7.88 8.25
CA LYS A 27 -13.63 -6.99 9.12
C LYS A 27 -12.18 -7.47 9.10
N PHE A 28 -11.23 -6.55 8.91
CA PHE A 28 -9.80 -6.84 8.83
C PHE A 28 -8.96 -5.62 9.24
N LYS A 29 -7.63 -5.79 9.24
CA LYS A 29 -6.65 -4.71 9.47
C LYS A 29 -6.03 -4.26 8.14
N ASN A 30 -6.00 -2.95 7.88
CA ASN A 30 -5.27 -2.41 6.73
C ASN A 30 -3.77 -2.36 6.98
N LEU A 31 -3.02 -1.76 6.05
CA LEU A 31 -1.56 -1.62 6.15
C LEU A 31 -1.08 -0.73 7.30
N HIS A 32 -1.92 0.16 7.82
CA HIS A 32 -1.64 0.97 9.01
C HIS A 32 -2.12 0.32 10.33
N ASN A 33 -2.54 -0.94 10.29
CA ASN A 33 -3.10 -1.68 11.43
C ASN A 33 -4.40 -1.04 12.00
N GLU A 34 -5.15 -0.36 11.15
CA GLU A 34 -6.45 0.22 11.46
C GLU A 34 -7.56 -0.79 11.16
N ASP A 35 -8.62 -0.76 11.97
CA ASP A 35 -9.77 -1.63 11.77
C ASP A 35 -10.60 -1.17 10.56
N ILE A 36 -10.64 -1.99 9.52
CA ILE A 36 -11.49 -1.77 8.35
C ILE A 36 -12.68 -2.71 8.38
N ARG A 37 -13.86 -2.19 8.03
CA ARG A 37 -15.05 -3.00 7.74
C ARG A 37 -15.51 -2.82 6.32
N LEU A 38 -15.75 -3.94 5.65
CA LEU A 38 -16.42 -3.94 4.35
C LEU A 38 -17.92 -4.10 4.56
N PHE A 39 -18.69 -3.17 4.03
CA PHE A 39 -20.15 -3.24 3.95
C PHE A 39 -20.61 -3.39 2.50
N THR A 40 -21.77 -4.02 2.34
CA THR A 40 -22.47 -4.19 1.06
C THR A 40 -23.87 -3.59 1.16
N HIS A 41 -24.30 -2.94 0.08
CA HIS A 41 -25.65 -2.44 -0.11
C HIS A 41 -26.13 -2.77 -1.53
N PRO A 42 -27.41 -3.16 -1.73
CA PRO A 42 -27.92 -3.53 -3.05
C PRO A 42 -27.76 -2.45 -4.13
N GLU A 43 -27.89 -1.18 -3.74
CA GLU A 43 -27.89 -0.05 -4.68
C GLU A 43 -26.55 0.70 -4.76
N VAL A 44 -25.77 0.72 -3.66
CA VAL A 44 -24.51 1.47 -3.59
C VAL A 44 -23.32 0.57 -3.92
N GLY A 45 -23.45 -0.74 -3.73
CA GLY A 45 -22.36 -1.70 -3.89
C GLY A 45 -21.56 -1.89 -2.61
N GLN A 46 -20.24 -1.91 -2.71
CA GLN A 46 -19.31 -2.16 -1.61
C GLN A 46 -18.70 -0.85 -1.10
N VAL A 47 -18.64 -0.70 0.22
CA VAL A 47 -18.01 0.44 0.89
C VAL A 47 -17.13 -0.08 2.02
N TRP A 48 -15.86 0.32 2.01
CA TRP A 48 -14.94 0.13 3.12
C TRP A 48 -15.05 1.30 4.10
N VAL A 49 -15.07 0.98 5.39
CA VAL A 49 -15.13 1.96 6.48
C VAL A 49 -13.87 1.79 7.32
N ASN A 50 -13.06 2.86 7.41
CA ASN A 50 -11.98 2.94 8.38
C ASN A 50 -12.53 3.38 9.73
N GLU A 51 -12.49 2.47 10.72
CA GLU A 51 -13.05 2.74 12.04
C GLU A 51 -12.24 3.74 12.87
N SER A 52 -10.98 3.97 12.54
CA SER A 52 -10.10 4.91 13.26
C SER A 52 -10.30 6.33 12.73
N GLU A 53 -10.18 6.48 11.41
CA GLU A 53 -10.21 7.77 10.72
C GLU A 53 -11.63 8.22 10.34
N GLN A 54 -12.63 7.36 10.52
CA GLN A 54 -14.01 7.59 10.08
C GLN A 54 -14.11 7.91 8.58
N SER A 55 -13.15 7.39 7.79
CA SER A 55 -13.13 7.57 6.35
C SER A 55 -13.83 6.43 5.64
N LEU A 56 -14.29 6.73 4.43
CA LEU A 56 -14.99 5.80 3.56
C LEU A 56 -14.25 5.68 2.23
N SER A 57 -14.24 4.48 1.67
CA SER A 57 -13.79 4.27 0.30
C SER A 57 -14.75 3.33 -0.43
N THR A 58 -14.98 3.62 -1.70
CA THR A 58 -15.60 2.70 -2.68
C THR A 58 -14.59 2.18 -3.68
N ASP A 59 -13.35 2.64 -3.59
CA ASP A 59 -12.28 2.26 -4.50
C ASP A 59 -11.62 0.97 -4.01
N ALA A 60 -11.86 -0.12 -4.75
CA ALA A 60 -11.27 -1.43 -4.50
C ALA A 60 -9.75 -1.45 -4.69
N THR A 61 -9.18 -0.44 -5.36
CA THR A 61 -7.75 -0.26 -5.55
C THR A 61 -7.11 0.66 -4.52
N SER A 62 -7.90 1.20 -3.57
CA SER A 62 -7.38 2.01 -2.48
C SER A 62 -6.50 1.14 -1.57
N ILE A 63 -5.19 1.33 -1.68
CA ILE A 63 -4.19 0.59 -0.90
C ILE A 63 -4.37 0.86 0.60
N VAL A 64 -4.69 2.08 1.01
CA VAL A 64 -4.95 2.41 2.43
C VAL A 64 -6.16 1.66 3.02
N HIS A 65 -7.07 1.14 2.20
CA HIS A 65 -8.17 0.27 2.61
C HIS A 65 -7.93 -1.21 2.32
N ALA A 66 -6.82 -1.56 1.67
CA ALA A 66 -6.49 -2.93 1.32
C ALA A 66 -6.15 -3.75 2.58
N GLN A 67 -6.54 -5.02 2.58
CA GLN A 67 -6.17 -5.94 3.64
C GLN A 67 -4.68 -6.24 3.54
N ALA A 68 -3.92 -5.85 4.56
CA ALA A 68 -2.47 -5.94 4.52
C ALA A 68 -1.97 -7.37 4.19
N SER A 69 -2.61 -8.41 4.75
CA SER A 69 -2.22 -9.81 4.51
C SER A 69 -2.54 -10.34 3.11
N ALA A 70 -3.30 -9.60 2.31
CA ALA A 70 -3.61 -9.97 0.93
C ALA A 70 -2.59 -9.41 -0.07
N LEU A 71 -1.77 -8.44 0.35
CA LEU A 71 -0.74 -7.84 -0.49
C LEU A 71 0.46 -8.79 -0.61
N THR A 72 0.97 -8.93 -1.82
CA THR A 72 2.10 -9.75 -2.20
C THR A 72 3.13 -8.92 -2.96
N ALA A 73 4.36 -9.41 -3.07
CA ALA A 73 5.42 -8.74 -3.85
C ALA A 73 5.01 -8.46 -5.31
N ALA A 74 4.19 -9.32 -5.91
CA ALA A 74 3.74 -9.19 -7.30
C ALA A 74 2.75 -8.03 -7.53
N ASP A 75 2.20 -7.47 -6.45
CA ASP A 75 1.31 -6.30 -6.47
C ASP A 75 2.08 -4.98 -6.54
N PHE A 76 3.42 -5.02 -6.51
CA PHE A 76 4.28 -3.85 -6.54
C PHE A 76 5.21 -3.86 -7.76
N TYR A 77 5.32 -2.68 -8.39
CA TYR A 77 6.50 -2.34 -9.17
C TYR A 77 7.61 -1.87 -8.22
N VAL A 78 8.86 -2.08 -8.61
CA VAL A 78 10.02 -1.54 -7.89
C VAL A 78 10.98 -0.82 -8.83
N ALA A 79 11.48 0.32 -8.37
CA ALA A 79 12.58 1.06 -8.98
C ALA A 79 13.76 1.12 -8.02
N PHE A 80 14.96 1.25 -8.55
CA PHE A 80 16.19 1.20 -7.76
C PHE A 80 17.12 2.33 -8.13
N GLY A 81 17.93 2.77 -7.18
CA GLY A 81 19.08 3.61 -7.49
C GLY A 81 20.19 3.42 -6.49
N ASP A 82 21.34 3.98 -6.85
CA ASP A 82 22.45 4.14 -5.92
C ASP A 82 22.21 5.41 -5.10
N ASN A 83 22.49 5.37 -3.80
CA ASN A 83 22.40 6.57 -2.98
C ASN A 83 23.72 7.36 -3.11
N PRO A 84 23.69 8.63 -3.54
CA PRO A 84 24.89 9.45 -3.71
C PRO A 84 25.47 10.00 -2.39
N GLY A 85 25.32 9.32 -1.25
CA GLY A 85 26.19 9.56 -0.09
C GLY A 85 25.97 10.89 0.65
N ASP A 86 24.76 11.43 0.65
CA ASP A 86 24.38 12.66 1.36
C ASP A 86 24.16 12.46 2.88
N GLY A 87 24.39 11.23 3.39
CA GLY A 87 24.72 11.02 4.80
C GLY A 87 23.67 10.38 5.71
N ILE A 88 22.66 9.67 5.18
CA ILE A 88 21.73 8.87 6.01
C ILE A 88 21.68 7.39 5.60
N LEU A 89 21.91 7.07 4.33
CA LEU A 89 21.79 5.71 3.78
C LEU A 89 23.13 5.25 3.17
N ASP A 90 23.79 4.28 3.81
CA ASP A 90 25.04 3.66 3.33
C ASP A 90 24.74 2.49 2.36
N GLY A 91 24.09 2.76 1.22
CA GLY A 91 23.79 1.70 0.25
C GLY A 91 22.77 2.07 -0.82
N PRO A 92 22.38 1.11 -1.67
CA PRO A 92 21.33 1.31 -2.67
C PRO A 92 19.97 1.62 -2.02
N TRP A 93 19.08 2.25 -2.78
CA TRP A 93 17.69 2.46 -2.39
C TRP A 93 16.73 1.74 -3.33
N VAL A 94 15.52 1.47 -2.82
CA VAL A 94 14.41 0.88 -3.57
C VAL A 94 13.15 1.68 -3.34
N MET A 95 12.47 2.08 -4.40
CA MET A 95 11.13 2.64 -4.35
C MET A 95 10.12 1.55 -4.70
N ALA A 96 9.06 1.42 -3.92
CA ALA A 96 7.96 0.49 -4.16
C ALA A 96 6.70 1.22 -4.61
N VAL A 97 6.09 0.77 -5.71
CA VAL A 97 4.92 1.41 -6.30
C VAL A 97 3.79 0.40 -6.41
N TYR A 98 2.63 0.69 -5.82
CA TYR A 98 1.48 -0.20 -5.89
C TYR A 98 0.86 -0.20 -7.28
N LYS A 99 0.89 -1.37 -7.94
CA LYS A 99 0.56 -1.48 -9.38
C LYS A 99 -0.87 -1.06 -9.70
N PRO A 100 -1.92 -1.53 -8.99
CA PRO A 100 -3.30 -1.18 -9.35
C PRO A 100 -3.56 0.33 -9.36
N PHE A 101 -2.99 1.06 -8.40
CA PHE A 101 -3.08 2.51 -8.35
C PHE A 101 -2.30 3.14 -9.52
N PHE A 102 -1.04 2.75 -9.69
CA PHE A 102 -0.18 3.30 -10.74
C PHE A 102 -0.73 3.05 -12.16
N ASP A 103 -1.17 1.84 -12.46
CA ASP A 103 -1.74 1.46 -13.75
C ASP A 103 -3.01 2.26 -14.07
N THR A 104 -3.76 2.69 -13.05
CA THR A 104 -5.00 3.47 -13.19
C THR A 104 -4.72 4.97 -13.31
N HIS A 105 -3.78 5.50 -12.51
CA HIS A 105 -3.60 6.93 -12.32
C HIS A 105 -2.34 7.51 -12.98
N GLY A 106 -1.39 6.66 -13.40
CA GLY A 106 -0.14 7.06 -14.05
C GLY A 106 0.88 7.73 -13.11
N HIS A 107 0.66 7.70 -11.80
CA HIS A 107 1.57 8.21 -10.77
C HIS A 107 1.54 7.31 -9.55
N PHE A 108 2.57 7.40 -8.70
CA PHE A 108 2.62 6.66 -7.45
C PHE A 108 1.87 7.40 -6.34
N GLU A 109 1.26 6.65 -5.44
CA GLU A 109 0.66 7.20 -4.23
C GLU A 109 1.75 7.38 -3.17
N SER A 110 1.84 8.58 -2.59
CA SER A 110 2.82 8.90 -1.55
C SER A 110 2.31 8.40 -0.20
N ILE A 111 2.65 7.15 0.14
CA ILE A 111 2.19 6.50 1.37
C ILE A 111 3.32 5.71 2.03
N HIS A 112 3.26 5.60 3.35
CA HIS A 112 4.17 4.74 4.11
C HIS A 112 3.82 3.26 3.92
N LEU A 113 4.78 2.49 3.41
CA LEU A 113 4.67 1.06 3.14
C LEU A 113 5.51 0.20 4.09
N GLY A 114 6.21 0.78 5.08
CA GLY A 114 7.07 0.06 6.03
C GLY A 114 6.48 -1.25 6.55
N GLY A 115 5.29 -1.21 7.16
CA GLY A 115 4.64 -2.41 7.70
C GLY A 115 4.18 -3.43 6.65
N VAL A 116 3.94 -3.01 5.40
CA VAL A 116 3.67 -3.95 4.30
C VAL A 116 4.96 -4.66 3.94
N MET A 117 5.99 -3.86 3.72
CA MET A 117 7.26 -4.25 3.16
C MET A 117 8.06 -5.15 4.09
N GLU A 118 8.05 -4.93 5.40
CA GLU A 118 8.61 -5.86 6.40
C GLU A 118 8.14 -7.32 6.24
N ARG A 119 6.94 -7.54 5.68
CA ARG A 119 6.36 -8.88 5.52
C ARG A 119 6.68 -9.53 4.17
N ILE A 120 6.92 -8.74 3.14
CA ILE A 120 7.06 -9.22 1.75
C ILE A 120 8.45 -8.99 1.14
N TYR A 121 9.32 -8.25 1.82
CA TYR A 121 10.69 -8.02 1.36
C TYR A 121 11.54 -9.28 1.30
N PRO A 122 12.63 -9.27 0.50
CA PRO A 122 13.63 -10.33 0.53
C PRO A 122 14.16 -10.54 1.95
N LYS A 123 14.29 -11.81 2.33
CA LYS A 123 14.88 -12.19 3.62
C LYS A 123 16.33 -11.73 3.69
N ASP A 124 16.79 -11.43 4.89
CA ASP A 124 18.19 -11.08 5.23
C ASP A 124 18.68 -9.71 4.73
N LEU A 125 17.81 -8.91 4.10
CA LEU A 125 18.09 -7.49 3.86
C LEU A 125 17.79 -6.67 5.13
N ILE A 126 18.75 -5.82 5.52
CA ILE A 126 18.54 -4.78 6.52
C ILE A 126 18.15 -3.52 5.75
N PHE A 127 16.89 -3.13 5.86
CA PHE A 127 16.37 -1.96 5.16
C PHE A 127 15.38 -1.22 6.06
N GLY A 128 15.10 0.02 5.71
CA GLY A 128 14.11 0.85 6.41
C GLY A 128 13.50 1.84 5.45
N GLU A 129 12.26 2.21 5.73
CA GLU A 129 11.59 3.28 4.99
C GLU A 129 12.18 4.62 5.41
N ASP A 130 12.75 5.36 4.45
CA ASP A 130 13.34 6.69 4.65
C ASP A 130 12.31 7.78 4.35
N GLN A 131 11.65 7.65 3.19
CA GLN A 131 10.56 8.52 2.75
C GLN A 131 9.45 7.61 2.19
N GLU A 132 8.22 8.10 2.13
CA GLU A 132 7.04 7.38 1.65
C GLU A 132 7.36 6.43 0.48
N ALA A 133 7.28 5.12 0.75
CA ALA A 133 7.57 4.01 -0.15
C ALA A 133 9.03 3.90 -0.69
N THR A 134 9.94 4.75 -0.23
CA THR A 134 11.38 4.71 -0.48
C THR A 134 12.10 4.03 0.68
N PHE A 135 12.87 3.00 0.35
CA PHE A 135 13.56 2.16 1.31
C PHE A 135 15.06 2.22 1.10
N GLY A 136 15.78 2.64 2.12
CA GLY A 136 17.24 2.56 2.16
C GLY A 136 17.69 1.16 2.57
N ILE A 137 18.73 0.65 1.92
CA ILE A 137 19.36 -0.62 2.29
C ILE A 137 20.61 -0.31 3.12
N TYR A 138 20.62 -0.73 4.38
CA TYR A 138 21.68 -0.48 5.36
C TYR A 138 22.74 -1.59 5.35
N GLN A 139 23.14 -2.03 4.17
CA GLN A 139 24.14 -3.05 3.96
C GLN A 139 25.00 -2.67 2.76
N ASP A 140 26.29 -2.95 2.85
CA ASP A 140 27.22 -2.87 1.72
C ASP A 140 26.96 -4.05 0.77
N ILE A 141 25.95 -3.88 -0.08
CA ILE A 141 25.52 -4.85 -1.08
C ILE A 141 25.43 -4.18 -2.46
N PRO A 142 25.99 -4.78 -3.52
CA PRO A 142 25.91 -4.20 -4.86
C PRO A 142 24.46 -4.09 -5.35
N LEU A 143 24.14 -3.01 -6.06
CA LEU A 143 22.79 -2.79 -6.61
C LEU A 143 22.31 -3.95 -7.52
N THR A 144 23.23 -4.59 -8.24
CA THR A 144 22.93 -5.77 -9.06
C THR A 144 22.39 -6.94 -8.23
N GLU A 145 22.92 -7.11 -7.03
CA GLU A 145 22.49 -8.16 -6.10
C GLU A 145 21.16 -7.81 -5.44
N VAL A 146 20.94 -6.53 -5.08
CA VAL A 146 19.64 -6.03 -4.62
C VAL A 146 18.55 -6.34 -5.66
N LYS A 147 18.78 -5.98 -6.92
CA LYS A 147 17.84 -6.26 -8.03
C LYS A 147 17.54 -7.75 -8.16
N ARG A 148 18.54 -8.62 -7.95
CA ARG A 148 18.36 -10.09 -7.96
C ARG A 148 17.44 -10.54 -6.83
N LEU A 149 17.71 -10.10 -5.59
CA LEU A 149 16.94 -10.46 -4.40
C LEU A 149 15.46 -10.07 -4.51
N PHE A 150 15.17 -8.86 -5.00
CA PHE A 150 13.79 -8.42 -5.21
C PHE A 150 13.06 -9.22 -6.29
N ARG A 151 13.75 -9.55 -7.38
CA ARG A 151 13.18 -10.42 -8.41
C ARG A 151 12.85 -11.80 -7.86
N GLU A 152 13.70 -12.36 -7.01
CA GLU A 152 13.49 -13.67 -6.37
C GLU A 152 12.36 -13.64 -5.33
N ALA A 153 12.16 -12.51 -4.65
CA ALA A 153 11.01 -12.28 -3.78
C ALA A 153 9.68 -12.10 -4.55
N GLY A 154 9.73 -11.95 -5.88
CA GLY A 154 8.56 -11.89 -6.75
C GLY A 154 8.10 -10.47 -7.09
N PHE A 155 8.91 -9.45 -6.81
CA PHE A 155 8.62 -8.07 -7.22
C PHE A 155 8.75 -7.89 -8.74
N VAL A 156 7.97 -6.95 -9.28
CA VAL A 156 8.02 -6.60 -10.69
C VAL A 156 8.96 -5.42 -10.89
N ILE A 157 10.03 -5.62 -11.66
CA ILE A 157 10.91 -4.51 -12.07
C ILE A 157 10.38 -3.99 -13.40
N ASP A 158 9.90 -2.74 -13.41
CA ASP A 158 9.29 -2.12 -14.59
C ASP A 158 10.10 -0.89 -15.05
N GLU A 159 10.42 -0.85 -16.35
CA GLU A 159 11.25 0.22 -16.93
C GLU A 159 10.56 1.59 -16.91
N LYS A 160 9.22 1.64 -17.01
CA LYS A 160 8.49 2.91 -16.93
C LYS A 160 8.57 3.48 -15.52
N VAL A 161 8.46 2.62 -14.51
CA VAL A 161 8.57 3.03 -13.12
C VAL A 161 10.01 3.46 -12.83
N GLN A 162 11.01 2.71 -13.28
CA GLN A 162 12.42 3.12 -13.17
C GLN A 162 12.68 4.50 -13.79
N ALA A 163 12.15 4.75 -14.99
CA ALA A 163 12.33 6.02 -15.70
C ALA A 163 11.79 7.24 -14.93
N LEU A 164 10.75 7.07 -14.09
CA LEU A 164 10.20 8.16 -13.27
C LEU A 164 11.16 8.65 -12.19
N PHE A 165 12.12 7.82 -11.78
CA PHE A 165 13.09 8.14 -10.72
C PHE A 165 14.50 8.38 -11.26
N ASP A 166 14.71 8.15 -12.55
CA ASP A 166 15.96 8.49 -13.25
C ASP A 166 15.93 9.92 -13.83
N GLU A 167 14.80 10.65 -13.72
CA GLU A 167 14.69 12.05 -14.14
C GLU A 167 15.41 13.00 -13.15
N PRO A 168 16.28 13.91 -13.63
CA PRO A 168 17.13 14.78 -12.80
C PRO A 168 16.39 15.92 -12.09
#